data_AF-A0AAN9U580-F1
#
_entry.id   AF-A0AAN9U580-F1
#
_cell.length_a   1.000
_cell.length_b   1.000
_cell.length_c   1.000
_cell.angle_alpha   90.00
_cell.angle_beta   90.00
_cell.angle_gamma   90.00
#
_symmetry.space_group_name_H-M   'P 1'
#
loop_
_entity.id
_entity.type
_entity.pdbx_description
1 polymer ?
#
loop_
_entity_poly.entity_id
_entity_poly.type
_entity_poly.pdbx_seq_one_letter_code
_entity_poly.pdbx_strand_id
1 'polypeptide(L)'
;MSKDKGSAYGTPATDTSFRKTWDLEEYAEKAKVREDERREEGKARYEAKLAGKKYHKPLTGAETLTTARRNVLDLAGSVGKTMLVPAGAGTGKRGRGAGFYCEACDLTFKDNVQWVEHINSMQHLRAIGETGEVRRATAADVHARIEEVWERLQERKRADVTTLAERLEVRREEDEREREERRQKRLEEAQHRKQEKEDAEKVKVEYGEDVRVEGEHDEDDMMAAMGITGFGTSKKK
;
A
#
# COMPACT_ATOMS: atom_id res chain seq x y z
N MET A 1 -21.50 -9.45 43.37
CA MET A 1 -22.47 -10.42 43.92
C MET A 1 -23.88 -10.05 43.46
N SER A 2 -24.19 -10.33 42.18
CA SER A 2 -25.58 -10.23 41.70
C SER A 2 -26.28 -11.49 42.16
N LYS A 3 -27.29 -11.35 43.01
CA LYS A 3 -28.11 -12.46 43.51
C LYS A 3 -28.76 -13.14 42.30
N ASP A 4 -28.46 -14.42 42.10
CA ASP A 4 -29.17 -15.25 41.13
C ASP A 4 -30.67 -15.14 41.38
N LYS A 5 -31.39 -14.54 40.43
CA LYS A 5 -32.85 -14.61 40.40
C LYS A 5 -33.24 -15.98 39.86
N GLY A 6 -33.07 -17.00 40.71
CA GLY A 6 -33.61 -18.34 40.47
C GLY A 6 -35.13 -18.27 40.40
N SER A 7 -35.70 -18.93 39.39
CA SER A 7 -37.15 -19.14 39.31
C SER A 7 -37.60 -20.06 40.45
N ALA A 8 -38.87 -19.96 40.86
CA ALA A 8 -39.44 -20.67 42.01
C ALA A 8 -39.34 -22.22 41.94
N TYR A 9 -39.04 -22.78 40.77
CA TYR A 9 -38.70 -24.19 40.60
C TYR A 9 -37.31 -24.24 39.95
N GLY A 10 -36.33 -24.83 40.64
CA GLY A 10 -34.88 -24.72 40.37
C GLY A 10 -34.35 -25.32 39.06
N THR A 11 -35.14 -25.33 37.98
CA THR A 11 -34.70 -25.62 36.62
C THR A 11 -34.46 -24.33 35.85
N PRO A 12 -33.24 -24.06 35.34
CA PRO A 12 -32.99 -22.89 34.50
C PRO A 12 -33.77 -23.02 33.20
N ALA A 13 -34.58 -22.01 32.87
CA ALA A 13 -35.29 -21.96 31.60
C ALA A 13 -34.27 -21.87 30.45
N THR A 14 -34.20 -22.91 29.62
CA THR A 14 -33.30 -23.03 28.45
C THR A 14 -33.65 -22.05 27.31
N ASP A 15 -34.81 -21.39 27.40
CA ASP A 15 -35.43 -20.54 26.38
C ASP A 15 -34.87 -19.10 26.29
N THR A 16 -33.90 -18.73 27.14
CA THR A 16 -33.24 -17.41 27.08
C THR A 16 -31.79 -17.45 26.60
N SER A 17 -31.34 -18.59 26.08
CA SER A 17 -29.96 -18.83 25.61
C SER A 17 -29.56 -18.01 24.37
N PHE A 18 -30.51 -17.39 23.67
CA PHE A 18 -30.26 -16.44 22.57
C PHE A 18 -29.79 -15.05 23.04
N ARG A 19 -29.83 -14.77 24.35
CA ARG A 19 -29.40 -13.50 24.92
C ARG A 19 -27.89 -13.55 25.17
N LYS A 20 -27.18 -12.51 24.73
CA LYS A 20 -25.74 -12.35 24.98
C LYS A 20 -25.48 -12.37 26.49
N THR A 21 -24.92 -13.47 26.98
CA THR A 21 -24.42 -13.59 28.35
C THR A 21 -23.06 -12.91 28.43
N TRP A 22 -22.88 -12.08 29.45
CA TRP A 22 -21.60 -11.43 29.73
C TRP A 22 -20.93 -12.23 30.84
N ASP A 23 -19.72 -12.72 30.58
CA ASP A 23 -18.92 -13.37 31.61
C ASP A 23 -18.39 -12.31 32.59
N LEU A 24 -18.99 -12.26 33.78
CA LEU A 24 -18.64 -11.24 34.78
C LEU A 24 -17.19 -11.38 35.26
N GLU A 25 -16.63 -12.58 35.24
CA GLU A 25 -15.26 -12.84 35.69
C GLU A 25 -14.25 -12.34 34.65
N GLU A 26 -14.45 -12.69 33.38
CA GLU A 26 -13.61 -12.22 32.27
C GLU A 26 -13.60 -10.68 32.18
N TYR A 27 -14.78 -10.05 32.34
CA TYR A 27 -14.87 -8.58 32.33
C TYR A 27 -14.23 -7.94 33.57
N ALA A 28 -14.30 -8.60 34.73
CA ALA A 28 -13.62 -8.14 35.94
C ALA A 28 -12.09 -8.23 35.81
N GLU A 29 -11.58 -9.30 35.20
CA GLU A 29 -10.15 -9.45 34.90
C GLU A 29 -9.67 -8.40 33.89
N LYS A 30 -10.40 -8.23 32.77
CA LYS A 30 -10.12 -7.16 31.80
C LYS A 30 -10.17 -5.76 32.43
N ALA A 31 -11.07 -5.54 33.39
CA ALA A 31 -11.14 -4.28 34.12
C ALA A 31 -9.92 -4.08 35.02
N LYS A 32 -9.48 -5.12 35.75
CA LYS A 32 -8.26 -5.08 36.58
C LYS A 32 -7.02 -4.78 35.75
N VAL A 33 -6.81 -5.50 34.64
CA VAL A 33 -5.69 -5.26 33.72
C VAL A 33 -5.67 -3.79 33.27
N ARG A 34 -6.82 -3.26 32.83
CA ARG A 34 -6.91 -1.85 32.40
C ARG A 34 -6.65 -0.85 33.54
N GLU A 35 -7.11 -1.14 34.75
CA GLU A 35 -6.87 -0.28 35.92
C GLU A 35 -5.40 -0.32 36.35
N ASP A 36 -4.75 -1.47 36.24
CA ASP A 36 -3.33 -1.64 36.53
C ASP A 36 -2.48 -0.91 35.49
N GLU A 37 -2.78 -1.06 34.20
CA GLU A 37 -2.16 -0.28 33.11
C GLU A 37 -2.32 1.24 33.34
N ARG A 38 -3.53 1.71 33.67
CA ARG A 38 -3.77 3.13 33.97
C ARG A 38 -2.98 3.61 35.18
N ARG A 39 -2.81 2.76 36.19
CA ARG A 39 -2.04 3.09 37.40
C ARG A 39 -0.56 3.22 37.07
N GLU A 40 -0.02 2.30 36.29
CA GLU A 40 1.37 2.35 35.81
C GLU A 40 1.62 3.55 34.92
N GLU A 41 0.73 3.83 33.96
CA GLU A 41 0.78 5.06 33.16
C GLU A 41 0.69 6.32 34.03
N GLY A 42 -0.15 6.30 35.08
CA GLY A 42 -0.28 7.39 36.04
C GLY A 42 1.02 7.67 36.79
N LYS A 43 1.71 6.62 37.25
CA LYS A 43 3.03 6.73 37.88
C LYS A 43 4.07 7.27 36.90
N ALA A 44 4.14 6.73 35.69
CA ALA A 44 5.08 7.18 34.68
C ALA A 44 4.83 8.64 34.25
N ARG A 45 3.56 9.08 34.20
CA ARG A 45 3.21 10.50 33.98
C ARG A 45 3.68 11.39 35.13
N TYR A 46 3.53 10.93 36.37
CA TYR A 46 3.97 11.67 37.56
C TYR A 46 5.49 11.81 37.58
N GLU A 47 6.22 10.74 37.31
CA GLU A 47 7.69 10.73 37.21
C GLU A 47 8.19 11.63 36.08
N ALA A 48 7.57 11.57 34.90
CA ALA A 48 7.89 12.47 33.79
C ALA A 48 7.67 13.94 34.16
N LYS A 49 6.55 14.24 34.84
CA LYS A 49 6.24 15.59 35.33
C LYS A 49 7.27 16.06 36.36
N LEU A 50 7.69 15.19 37.28
CA LEU A 50 8.73 15.50 38.27
C LEU A 50 10.07 15.80 37.60
N ALA A 51 10.39 15.06 36.53
CA ALA A 51 11.57 15.30 35.69
C ALA A 51 11.43 16.50 34.72
N GLY A 52 10.30 17.21 34.74
CA GLY A 52 10.02 18.35 33.86
C GLY A 52 9.81 17.98 32.38
N LYS A 53 9.69 16.69 32.05
CA LYS A 53 9.54 16.19 30.68
C LYS A 53 8.06 15.90 30.38
N LYS A 54 7.66 16.06 29.11
CA LYS A 54 6.33 15.63 28.66
C LYS A 54 6.27 14.11 28.63
N TYR A 55 5.23 13.53 29.23
CA TYR A 55 4.99 12.10 29.14
C TYR A 55 4.56 11.72 27.73
N HIS A 56 5.18 10.66 27.23
CA HIS A 56 4.81 10.02 25.98
C HIS A 56 4.83 8.50 26.22
N LYS A 57 3.87 7.78 25.64
CA LYS A 57 3.79 6.32 25.77
C LYS A 57 5.13 5.70 25.32
N PRO A 58 5.71 4.76 26.08
CA PRO A 58 6.96 4.12 25.69
C PRO A 58 6.79 3.31 24.40
N LEU A 59 7.85 3.30 23.60
CA LEU A 59 7.92 2.58 22.34
C LEU A 59 7.85 1.07 22.57
N THR A 60 7.04 0.35 21.81
CA THR A 60 6.93 -1.13 21.90
C THR A 60 7.98 -1.86 21.06
N GLY A 61 8.86 -1.14 20.37
CA GLY A 61 9.99 -1.70 19.60
C GLY A 61 9.62 -2.26 18.22
N ALA A 62 8.34 -2.34 17.88
CA ALA A 62 7.85 -2.74 16.55
C ALA A 62 7.64 -1.55 15.58
N GLU A 63 8.19 -0.39 15.93
CA GLU A 63 7.86 0.88 15.29
C GLU A 63 8.68 1.15 14.03
N THR A 64 8.06 1.83 13.07
CA THR A 64 8.72 2.23 11.82
C THR A 64 9.37 3.61 11.96
N LEU A 65 10.37 3.87 11.11
CA LEU A 65 10.89 5.22 10.93
C LEU A 65 9.82 6.10 10.30
N THR A 66 9.82 7.39 10.65
CA THR A 66 8.88 8.35 10.10
C THR A 66 9.14 8.54 8.61
N THR A 67 8.07 8.39 7.83
CA THR A 67 8.09 8.53 6.38
C THR A 67 7.42 9.83 5.93
N ALA A 68 7.74 10.28 4.72
CA ALA A 68 7.04 11.42 4.13
C ALA A 68 5.55 11.08 3.94
N ARG A 69 4.68 11.99 4.37
CA ARG A 69 3.23 11.79 4.23
C ARG A 69 2.84 11.79 2.76
N ARG A 70 2.08 10.76 2.38
CA ARG A 70 1.57 10.59 1.01
C ARG A 70 0.28 11.37 0.75
N ASN A 71 -0.49 11.63 1.82
CA ASN A 71 -1.80 12.26 1.70
C ASN A 71 -1.65 13.78 1.71
N VAL A 72 -2.08 14.42 0.61
CA VAL A 72 -2.27 15.88 0.56
C VAL A 72 -3.54 16.21 1.34
N LEU A 73 -3.42 17.11 2.30
CA LEU A 73 -4.57 17.59 3.09
C LEU A 73 -5.43 18.53 2.23
N ASP A 74 -6.58 18.05 1.76
CA ASP A 74 -7.57 18.90 1.09
C ASP A 74 -8.38 19.71 2.12
N LEU A 75 -7.86 20.87 2.47
CA LEU A 75 -8.53 21.83 3.35
C LEU A 75 -9.55 22.68 2.57
N ALA A 76 -9.35 22.86 1.26
CA ALA A 76 -10.18 23.71 0.40
C ALA A 76 -11.59 23.14 0.25
N GLY A 77 -11.73 21.82 0.16
CA GLY A 77 -13.02 21.14 0.07
C GLY A 77 -13.95 21.37 1.26
N SER A 78 -13.45 21.87 2.39
CA SER A 78 -14.24 22.16 3.60
C SER A 78 -14.63 23.63 3.77
N VAL A 79 -14.12 24.52 2.90
CA VAL A 79 -14.41 25.96 2.95
C VAL A 79 -15.87 26.20 2.53
N GLY A 80 -16.61 26.94 3.37
CA GLY A 80 -18.00 27.32 3.10
C GLY A 80 -19.05 26.23 3.40
N LYS A 81 -18.64 25.03 3.85
CA LYS A 81 -19.56 23.97 4.25
C LYS A 81 -19.90 24.08 5.73
N THR A 82 -21.19 24.09 6.07
CA THR A 82 -21.67 23.99 7.45
C THR A 82 -22.11 22.55 7.72
N MET A 83 -21.63 21.97 8.82
CA MET A 83 -22.03 20.61 9.25
C MET A 83 -22.78 20.69 10.58
N LEU A 84 -23.91 19.98 10.65
CA LEU A 84 -24.66 19.84 11.89
C LEU A 84 -23.94 18.84 12.80
N VAL A 85 -23.49 19.28 13.98
CA VAL A 85 -22.87 18.40 14.98
C VAL A 85 -23.93 17.96 15.97
N PRO A 86 -24.16 16.64 16.15
CA PRO A 86 -25.10 16.16 17.16
C PRO A 86 -24.63 16.56 18.56
N ALA A 87 -25.57 17.01 19.40
CA ALA A 87 -25.28 17.28 20.79
C ALA A 87 -24.83 15.97 21.48
N GLY A 88 -23.55 15.88 21.83
CA GLY A 88 -22.93 14.68 22.40
C GLY A 88 -21.96 13.92 21.47
N ALA A 89 -21.80 14.36 20.22
CA ALA A 89 -20.86 13.72 19.28
C ALA A 89 -19.39 13.80 19.72
N GLY A 90 -19.05 14.75 20.61
CA GLY A 90 -17.76 14.83 21.25
C GLY A 90 -17.79 15.63 22.55
N THR A 91 -16.97 15.23 23.52
CA THR A 91 -16.72 15.95 24.76
C THR A 91 -15.36 16.63 24.67
N GLY A 92 -15.36 17.94 24.46
CA GLY A 92 -14.13 18.72 24.27
C GLY A 92 -13.46 18.37 22.94
N LYS A 93 -12.18 17.92 23.01
CA LYS A 93 -11.44 17.48 21.82
C LYS A 93 -11.66 16.02 21.47
N ARG A 94 -12.28 15.20 22.34
CA ARG A 94 -12.48 13.76 22.08
C ARG A 94 -13.85 13.48 21.47
N GLY A 95 -13.89 12.54 20.53
CA GLY A 95 -15.11 12.17 19.80
C GLY A 95 -15.20 12.84 18.42
N ARG A 96 -16.26 12.53 17.65
CA ARG A 96 -16.50 13.07 16.31
C ARG A 96 -17.25 14.41 16.38
N GLY A 97 -16.58 15.44 16.90
CA GLY A 97 -17.09 16.82 16.86
C GLY A 97 -16.96 17.49 15.48
N ALA A 98 -17.32 18.78 15.40
CA ALA A 98 -17.01 19.61 14.23
C ALA A 98 -15.50 19.76 14.05
N GLY A 99 -15.02 19.50 12.83
CA GLY A 99 -13.65 19.76 12.40
C GLY A 99 -12.96 18.53 11.81
N PHE A 100 -11.64 18.56 11.80
CA PHE A 100 -10.79 17.47 11.35
C PHE A 100 -10.66 16.42 12.45
N TYR A 101 -10.92 15.16 12.13
CA TYR A 101 -10.86 14.06 13.09
C TYR A 101 -9.67 13.13 12.81
N CYS A 102 -8.93 12.80 13.87
CA CYS A 102 -7.86 11.81 13.85
C CYS A 102 -8.34 10.48 14.40
N GLU A 103 -8.29 9.44 13.56
CA GLU A 103 -8.64 8.05 13.92
C GLU A 103 -7.65 7.45 14.93
N ALA A 104 -6.36 7.75 14.80
CA ALA A 104 -5.33 7.16 15.65
C ALA A 104 -5.36 7.69 17.10
N CYS A 105 -5.84 8.92 17.31
CA CYS A 105 -5.80 9.59 18.62
C CYS A 105 -7.18 9.88 19.22
N ASP A 106 -8.26 9.61 18.49
CA ASP A 106 -9.64 9.95 18.86
C ASP A 106 -9.84 11.43 19.20
N LEU A 107 -9.14 12.32 18.47
CA LEU A 107 -9.18 13.76 18.68
C LEU A 107 -9.74 14.49 17.45
N THR A 108 -10.67 15.41 17.69
CA THR A 108 -11.11 16.43 16.74
C THR A 108 -10.45 17.77 16.97
N PHE A 109 -10.03 18.40 15.87
CA PHE A 109 -9.45 19.73 15.82
C PHE A 109 -10.32 20.63 14.92
N LYS A 110 -10.65 21.82 15.43
CA LYS A 110 -11.49 22.79 14.72
C LYS A 110 -10.69 23.68 13.78
N ASP A 111 -9.39 23.75 14.00
CA ASP A 111 -8.45 24.62 13.30
C ASP A 111 -7.47 23.78 12.49
N ASN A 112 -7.10 24.27 11.30
CA ASN A 112 -6.20 23.59 10.37
C ASN A 112 -4.76 23.57 10.90
N VAL A 113 -4.30 24.65 11.54
CA VAL A 113 -2.97 24.72 12.13
C VAL A 113 -2.84 23.68 13.24
N GLN A 114 -3.82 23.65 14.15
CA GLN A 114 -3.86 22.66 15.23
C GLN A 114 -3.94 21.22 14.71
N TRP A 115 -4.64 21.00 13.59
CA TRP A 115 -4.68 19.71 12.92
C TRP A 115 -3.29 19.31 12.42
N VAL A 116 -2.61 20.17 11.67
CA VAL A 116 -1.28 19.88 11.13
C VAL A 116 -0.25 19.67 12.25
N GLU A 117 -0.29 20.50 13.29
CA GLU A 117 0.55 20.35 14.49
C GLU A 117 0.28 19.03 15.20
N HIS A 118 -0.99 18.61 15.29
CA HIS A 118 -1.34 17.33 15.90
C HIS A 118 -0.75 16.16 15.14
N ILE A 119 -0.93 16.08 13.81
CA ILE A 119 -0.41 14.96 13.03
C ILE A 119 1.14 14.96 13.12
N ASN A 120 1.79 16.12 13.18
CA ASN A 120 3.25 16.23 13.35
C ASN A 120 3.73 16.00 14.79
N SER A 121 2.84 15.91 15.77
CA SER A 121 3.24 15.77 17.17
C SER A 121 3.73 14.36 17.48
N MET A 122 4.71 14.24 18.37
CA MET A 122 5.20 12.95 18.87
C MET A 122 4.11 12.09 19.53
N GLN A 123 3.02 12.71 20.00
CA GLN A 123 1.88 11.98 20.55
C GLN A 123 1.14 11.20 19.46
N HIS A 124 0.95 11.81 18.29
CA HIS A 124 0.30 11.18 17.16
C HIS A 124 1.20 10.14 16.50
N LEU A 125 2.47 10.47 16.28
CA LEU A 125 3.45 9.55 15.67
C LEU A 125 3.55 8.25 16.48
N ARG A 126 3.67 8.33 17.81
CA ARG A 126 3.68 7.14 18.67
C ARG A 126 2.34 6.40 18.73
N ALA A 127 1.22 7.06 18.48
CA ALA A 127 -0.07 6.38 18.37
C ALA A 127 -0.18 5.56 17.08
N ILE A 128 0.47 6.02 16.01
CA ILE A 128 0.62 5.28 14.74
C ILE A 128 1.70 4.20 14.83
N GLY A 129 2.66 4.35 15.75
CA GLY A 129 3.82 3.47 15.88
C GLY A 129 5.01 3.95 15.05
N GLU A 130 5.20 5.27 14.94
CA GLU A 130 6.37 5.90 14.36
C GLU A 130 7.26 6.57 15.43
N THR A 131 8.56 6.35 15.29
CA THR A 131 9.62 6.82 16.20
C THR A 131 9.84 8.33 16.18
N GLY A 132 9.38 9.04 15.14
CA GLY A 132 9.73 10.45 14.89
C GLY A 132 11.14 10.64 14.31
N GLU A 133 11.90 9.55 14.12
CA GLU A 133 13.21 9.57 13.50
C GLU A 133 13.09 9.27 12.01
N VAL A 134 13.83 10.01 11.18
CA VAL A 134 13.82 9.86 9.73
C VAL A 134 15.09 9.15 9.26
N ARG A 135 14.96 8.25 8.29
CA ARG A 135 16.09 7.58 7.64
C ARG A 135 17.01 8.63 6.98
N ARG A 136 18.32 8.50 7.18
CA ARG A 136 19.31 9.29 6.44
C ARG A 136 19.30 8.90 4.96
N ALA A 137 19.17 9.89 4.08
CA ALA A 137 19.18 9.67 2.63
C ALA A 137 20.59 9.30 2.14
N THR A 138 20.67 8.37 1.19
CA THR A 138 21.91 8.04 0.47
C THR A 138 22.05 8.89 -0.79
N ALA A 139 23.25 8.93 -1.39
CA ALA A 139 23.47 9.66 -2.65
C ALA A 139 22.59 9.13 -3.79
N ALA A 140 22.37 7.81 -3.84
CA ALA A 140 21.46 7.18 -4.80
C ALA A 140 20.01 7.62 -4.60
N ASP A 141 19.54 7.68 -3.34
CA ASP A 141 18.18 8.15 -3.01
C ASP A 141 17.96 9.61 -3.47
N VAL A 142 18.99 10.45 -3.35
CA VAL A 142 18.95 11.86 -3.80
C VAL A 142 18.91 11.94 -5.33
N HIS A 143 19.72 11.14 -6.02
CA HIS A 143 19.73 11.12 -7.48
C HIS A 143 18.36 10.73 -8.05
N ALA A 144 17.80 9.61 -7.59
CA ALA A 144 16.48 9.14 -8.01
C ALA A 144 15.39 10.19 -7.74
N ARG A 145 15.48 10.91 -6.62
CA ARG A 145 14.51 11.96 -6.29
C ARG A 145 14.66 13.18 -7.21
N ILE A 146 15.87 13.55 -7.60
CA ILE A 146 16.12 14.64 -8.55
C ILE A 146 15.55 14.28 -9.93
N GLU A 147 15.77 13.06 -10.40
CA GLU A 147 15.22 12.55 -11.66
C GLU A 147 13.69 12.61 -11.66
N GLU A 148 13.03 12.07 -10.62
CA GLU A 148 11.56 12.11 -10.50
C GLU A 148 11.01 13.55 -10.49
N VAL A 149 11.69 14.47 -9.80
CA VAL A 149 11.27 15.88 -9.76
C VAL A 149 11.48 16.54 -11.13
N TRP A 150 12.58 16.22 -11.82
CA TRP A 150 12.89 16.74 -13.15
C TRP A 150 11.87 16.27 -14.19
N GLU A 151 11.54 14.97 -14.20
CA GLU A 151 10.51 14.38 -15.06
C GLU A 151 9.16 15.05 -14.83
N ARG A 152 8.71 15.19 -13.57
CA ARG A 152 7.47 15.90 -13.23
C ARG A 152 7.48 17.35 -13.74
N LEU A 153 8.64 18.01 -13.72
CA LEU A 153 8.79 19.38 -14.23
C LEU A 153 8.70 19.43 -15.76
N GLN A 154 9.28 18.45 -16.45
CA GLN A 154 9.17 18.31 -17.90
C GLN A 154 7.74 17.99 -18.34
N GLU A 155 7.06 17.08 -17.64
CA GLU A 155 5.64 16.77 -17.88
C GLU A 155 4.76 18.01 -17.72
N ARG A 156 4.95 18.78 -16.64
CA ARG A 156 4.25 20.05 -16.46
C ARG A 156 4.53 21.03 -17.60
N LYS A 157 5.80 21.18 -18.01
CA LYS A 157 6.16 22.02 -19.16
C LYS A 157 5.48 21.56 -20.44
N ARG A 158 5.44 20.24 -20.71
CA ARG A 158 4.74 19.66 -21.87
C ARG A 158 3.23 19.91 -21.81
N ALA A 159 2.63 19.81 -20.63
CA ALA A 159 1.21 20.10 -20.43
C ALA A 159 0.87 21.59 -20.59
N ASP A 160 1.80 22.48 -20.23
CA ASP A 160 1.66 23.94 -20.36
C ASP A 160 1.87 24.43 -21.82
N VAL A 161 2.24 23.55 -22.76
CA VAL A 161 2.36 23.86 -24.19
C VAL A 161 0.95 24.10 -24.77
N THR A 162 0.62 25.37 -24.93
CA THR A 162 -0.71 25.80 -25.42
C THR A 162 -0.77 26.00 -26.93
N THR A 163 0.36 26.15 -27.63
CA THR A 163 0.36 26.35 -29.08
C THR A 163 0.12 25.04 -29.86
N LEU A 164 -0.48 25.14 -31.06
CA LEU A 164 -0.80 23.96 -31.88
C LEU A 164 0.45 23.35 -32.54
N ALA A 165 1.41 24.18 -32.95
CA ALA A 165 2.63 23.73 -33.61
C ALA A 165 3.51 22.91 -32.67
N GLU A 166 3.75 23.41 -31.46
CA GLU A 166 4.54 22.70 -30.45
C GLU A 166 3.87 21.39 -30.00
N ARG A 167 2.53 21.34 -29.95
CA ARG A 167 1.80 20.08 -29.68
C ARG A 167 1.97 19.03 -30.80
N LEU A 168 2.05 19.46 -32.06
CA LEU A 168 2.29 18.55 -33.20
C LEU A 168 3.74 18.06 -33.24
N GLU A 169 4.69 18.85 -32.74
CA GLU A 169 6.10 18.44 -32.61
C GLU A 169 6.27 17.41 -31.49
N VAL A 170 5.70 17.67 -30.31
CA VAL A 170 5.70 16.70 -29.20
C VAL A 170 5.08 15.36 -29.63
N ARG A 171 3.94 15.37 -30.34
CA ARG A 171 3.36 14.13 -30.86
C ARG A 171 4.25 13.40 -31.87
N ARG A 172 4.94 14.14 -32.74
CA ARG A 172 5.87 13.53 -33.71
C ARG A 172 7.05 12.86 -33.02
N GLU A 173 7.59 13.50 -31.99
CA GLU A 173 8.66 12.92 -31.16
C GLU A 173 8.17 11.68 -30.40
N GLU A 174 6.94 11.69 -29.87
CA GLU A 174 6.32 10.52 -29.24
C GLU A 174 6.12 9.36 -30.23
N ASP A 175 5.61 9.62 -31.43
CA ASP A 175 5.43 8.62 -32.49
C ASP A 175 6.78 8.07 -33.00
N GLU A 176 7.84 8.88 -32.99
CA GLU A 176 9.20 8.44 -33.32
C GLU A 176 9.77 7.52 -32.25
N ARG A 177 9.62 7.89 -30.97
CA ARG A 177 10.04 7.06 -29.85
C ARG A 177 9.28 5.73 -29.82
N GLU A 178 7.97 5.72 -30.06
CA GLU A 178 7.20 4.47 -30.13
C GLU A 178 7.68 3.58 -31.29
N ARG A 179 8.03 4.17 -32.44
CA ARG A 179 8.60 3.44 -33.57
C ARG A 179 9.98 2.85 -33.23
N GLU A 180 10.81 3.57 -32.50
CA GLU A 180 12.12 3.10 -32.03
C GLU A 180 11.98 1.99 -30.99
N GLU A 181 11.12 2.13 -29.99
CA GLU A 181 10.83 1.10 -28.99
C GLU A 181 10.26 -0.16 -29.66
N ARG A 182 9.38 0.00 -30.67
CA ARG A 182 8.88 -1.13 -31.46
C ARG A 182 9.98 -1.80 -32.28
N ARG A 183 10.99 -1.06 -32.73
CA ARG A 183 12.17 -1.63 -33.41
C ARG A 183 13.05 -2.37 -32.41
N GLN A 184 13.31 -1.81 -31.24
CA GLN A 184 14.10 -2.43 -30.18
C GLN A 184 13.45 -3.73 -29.69
N LYS A 185 12.14 -3.71 -29.39
CA LYS A 185 11.38 -4.93 -29.00
C LYS A 185 11.48 -6.04 -30.06
N ARG A 186 11.39 -5.70 -31.35
CA ARG A 186 11.58 -6.69 -32.43
C ARG A 186 12.99 -7.26 -32.48
N LEU A 187 14.00 -6.43 -32.19
CA LEU A 187 15.40 -6.87 -32.15
C LEU A 187 15.66 -7.78 -30.95
N GLU A 188 15.14 -7.42 -29.77
CA GLU A 188 15.21 -8.24 -28.55
C GLU A 188 14.51 -9.59 -28.74
N GLU A 189 13.30 -9.60 -29.30
CA GLU A 189 12.57 -10.84 -29.60
C GLU A 189 13.30 -11.70 -30.64
N ALA A 190 13.91 -11.08 -31.65
CA ALA A 190 14.76 -11.79 -32.62
C ALA A 190 16.05 -12.35 -32.00
N GLN A 191 16.63 -11.67 -31.00
CA GLN A 191 17.79 -12.16 -30.26
C GLN A 191 17.41 -13.30 -29.32
N HIS A 192 16.29 -13.19 -28.59
CA HIS A 192 15.77 -14.25 -27.73
C HIS A 192 15.49 -15.53 -28.54
N ARG A 193 14.84 -15.40 -29.70
CA ARG A 193 14.58 -16.53 -30.61
C ARG A 193 15.85 -17.16 -31.18
N LYS A 194 16.96 -16.42 -31.28
CA LYS A 194 18.27 -16.98 -31.68
C LYS A 194 18.91 -17.73 -30.52
N GLN A 195 18.87 -17.19 -29.30
CA GLN A 195 19.38 -17.85 -28.10
C GLN A 195 18.65 -19.16 -27.83
N GLU A 196 17.32 -19.18 -27.92
CA GLU A 196 16.53 -20.42 -27.79
C GLU A 196 16.90 -21.49 -28.83
N LYS A 197 17.23 -21.06 -30.06
CA LYS A 197 17.70 -21.97 -31.11
C LYS A 197 19.10 -22.51 -30.82
N GLU A 198 20.02 -21.65 -30.38
CA GLU A 198 21.38 -22.06 -30.00
C GLU A 198 21.35 -23.00 -28.78
N ASP A 199 20.45 -22.77 -27.83
CA ASP A 199 20.28 -23.64 -26.66
C ASP A 199 19.62 -24.97 -27.05
N ALA A 200 18.63 -24.96 -27.96
CA ALA A 200 18.05 -26.19 -28.51
C ALA A 200 19.06 -26.99 -29.36
N GLU A 201 19.96 -26.31 -30.07
CA GLU A 201 21.02 -26.94 -30.87
C GLU A 201 22.11 -27.53 -29.97
N LYS A 202 22.50 -26.84 -28.88
CA LYS A 202 23.38 -27.41 -27.85
C LYS A 202 22.77 -28.64 -27.17
N VAL A 203 21.47 -28.59 -26.85
CA VAL A 203 20.75 -29.75 -26.29
C VAL A 203 20.69 -30.92 -27.30
N LYS A 204 20.51 -30.64 -28.60
CA LYS A 204 20.60 -31.68 -29.65
C LYS A 204 22.00 -32.25 -29.81
N VAL A 205 23.05 -31.45 -29.65
CA VAL A 205 24.44 -31.92 -29.71
C VAL A 205 24.78 -32.78 -28.48
N GLU A 206 24.32 -32.42 -27.29
CA GLU A 206 24.49 -33.25 -26.09
C GLU A 206 23.69 -34.56 -26.14
N TYR A 207 22.55 -34.60 -26.83
CA TYR A 207 21.76 -35.82 -27.00
C TYR A 207 22.14 -36.64 -28.25
N GLY A 208 23.04 -36.13 -29.11
CA GLY A 208 23.40 -36.71 -30.41
C GLY A 208 24.69 -37.52 -30.44
N GLU A 209 25.44 -37.60 -29.34
CA GLU A 209 26.67 -38.42 -29.26
C GLU A 209 26.41 -39.90 -28.88
N ASP A 210 25.17 -40.26 -28.55
CA ASP A 210 24.74 -41.66 -28.43
C ASP A 210 23.45 -41.92 -29.24
N VAL A 211 23.51 -42.96 -30.08
CA VAL A 211 22.42 -43.57 -30.88
C VAL A 211 22.31 -43.08 -32.34
N ARG A 212 23.08 -43.76 -33.21
CA ARG A 212 22.74 -44.00 -34.62
C ARG A 212 21.45 -44.82 -34.70
N VAL A 213 20.32 -44.19 -35.03
CA VAL A 213 19.15 -44.87 -35.63
C VAL A 213 18.93 -44.29 -37.02
N GLU A 214 19.12 -45.14 -38.03
CA GLU A 214 18.71 -44.88 -39.41
C GLU A 214 17.19 -44.74 -39.47
N GLY A 215 16.70 -43.62 -40.01
CA GLY A 215 15.27 -43.37 -40.14
C GLY A 215 15.01 -41.93 -40.57
N GLU A 216 15.18 -41.65 -41.85
CA GLU A 216 14.64 -40.49 -42.53
C GLU A 216 13.16 -40.35 -42.18
N HIS A 217 12.79 -39.27 -41.50
CA HIS A 217 11.42 -38.78 -41.47
C HIS A 217 11.49 -37.29 -41.74
N ASP A 218 11.43 -36.97 -43.03
CA ASP A 218 11.36 -35.62 -43.54
C ASP A 218 10.17 -34.89 -42.90
N GLU A 219 10.40 -33.64 -42.52
CA GLU A 219 9.43 -32.76 -41.86
C GLU A 219 8.11 -32.59 -42.66
N ASP A 220 8.14 -32.96 -43.94
CA ASP A 220 7.01 -32.97 -44.88
C ASP A 220 5.93 -34.00 -44.52
N ASP A 221 6.27 -35.16 -43.96
CA ASP A 221 5.28 -36.20 -43.58
C ASP A 221 4.54 -35.86 -42.27
N MET A 222 5.22 -35.17 -41.34
CA MET A 222 4.57 -34.62 -40.15
C MET A 222 3.63 -33.44 -40.49
N MET A 223 3.97 -32.65 -41.51
CA MET A 223 3.11 -31.55 -41.99
C MET A 223 1.84 -32.09 -42.68
N ALA A 224 1.95 -33.22 -43.40
CA ALA A 224 0.83 -33.91 -44.01
C ALA A 224 -0.11 -34.54 -42.96
N ALA A 225 0.43 -35.12 -41.88
CA ALA A 225 -0.38 -35.70 -40.79
C ALA A 225 -1.17 -34.65 -39.99
N MET A 226 -0.72 -33.40 -39.95
CA MET A 226 -1.38 -32.27 -39.26
C MET A 226 -2.39 -31.52 -40.15
N GLY A 227 -2.66 -32.00 -41.37
CA GLY A 227 -3.77 -31.51 -42.21
C GLY A 227 -3.54 -30.12 -42.86
N ILE A 228 -2.30 -29.64 -42.94
CA ILE A 228 -1.97 -28.42 -43.69
C ILE A 228 -1.62 -28.81 -45.12
N THR A 229 -2.64 -29.12 -45.91
CA THR A 229 -2.52 -29.31 -47.36
C THR A 229 -3.19 -28.14 -48.07
N GLY A 230 -2.41 -27.16 -48.53
CA GLY A 230 -2.86 -26.24 -49.58
C GLY A 230 -2.60 -24.75 -49.34
N PHE A 231 -1.41 -24.30 -49.75
CA PHE A 231 -1.29 -23.02 -50.44
C PHE A 231 -0.23 -23.18 -51.54
N GLY A 232 -0.70 -23.24 -52.78
CA GLY A 232 0.08 -23.69 -53.94
C GLY A 232 1.36 -22.89 -54.17
N THR A 233 2.49 -23.58 -54.11
CA THR A 233 3.74 -23.09 -54.71
C THR A 233 3.66 -23.35 -56.21
N SER A 234 3.23 -22.33 -56.96
CA SER A 234 3.47 -22.34 -58.40
C SER A 234 4.98 -22.25 -58.64
N LYS A 235 5.48 -23.17 -59.49
CA LYS A 235 6.75 -23.08 -60.25
C LYS A 235 7.98 -23.75 -59.62
N LYS A 236 8.24 -24.99 -60.07
CA LYS A 236 9.59 -25.42 -60.45
C LYS A 236 9.52 -26.18 -61.79
N LYS A 237 10.54 -25.91 -62.62
CA LYS A 237 10.86 -26.62 -63.86
C LYS A 237 11.07 -28.10 -63.61
#